data_AF-A0A375BA04-F1
#
_entry.id   AF-A0A375BA04-F1
#
_cell.length_a   1.000
_cell.length_b   1.000
_cell.length_c   1.000
_cell.angle_alpha   90.00
_cell.angle_beta   90.00
_cell.angle_gamma   90.00
#
_symmetry.space_group_name_H-M   'P 1'
#
loop_
_entity.id
_entity.type
_entity.pdbx_description
1 polymer ?
#
loop_
_entity_poly.entity_id
_entity_poly.type
_entity_poly.pdbx_seq_one_letter_code
_entity_poly.pdbx_strand_id
1 'polypeptide(L)'
;MPHTMTPSEIVSELDKHIIGQNKAKKAVAVALRNRWRRQQVAEPLRQEITPKNILMIGPTGVGKTEIARRLAKLADAPFIKIEATKFTEVGYVGRDVDTIVRDLAEMAIKQTRESEMKKVRTKAEDAAEDRLLDVLLPPPRDIGFSQPEEKDSNTRQVFRKKLREGQLDDKDIELEVSAGMPSMDIMGPPGMEDMTEQIRSMFAGLGQGKKARRKMKVKEAFKLLIDEEAAKLVNDEELKHKAIANVEQNGIVFLDEIDKIASRSDIGGGEVSRQGVQRDLLPLVEGTTVNTKYGMIKTDHILFIASGAFHLSKPSDLIPELQGRFPIRVELESLSVQDFEAILTQTDASLTKQYQALLNTEEVNLVFAPDGIRRLAEIAFSVNEKVENIGARRLYTVMERLLEDLSFHASKSSGETVTIDAAYVDQRLGDLAGNEDLSRYVL
;
A
#
# COMPACT_ATOMS: atom_id res chain seq x y z
N MET A 1 -19.79 10.56 9.72
CA MET A 1 -18.47 10.39 10.37
C MET A 1 -18.00 8.99 10.06
N PRO A 2 -16.76 8.75 9.59
CA PRO A 2 -16.28 7.38 9.43
C PRO A 2 -16.40 6.69 10.79
N HIS A 3 -17.01 5.51 10.79
CA HIS A 3 -17.46 4.79 11.97
C HIS A 3 -16.38 4.75 13.06
N THR A 4 -16.72 5.24 14.25
CA THR A 4 -15.82 5.28 15.39
C THR A 4 -15.75 3.90 16.01
N MET A 5 -15.05 2.98 15.32
CA MET A 5 -14.91 1.60 15.72
C MET A 5 -14.40 1.53 17.16
N THR A 6 -15.02 0.66 17.94
CA THR A 6 -14.56 0.26 19.27
C THR A 6 -13.30 -0.62 19.14
N PRO A 7 -12.47 -0.73 20.19
CA PRO A 7 -11.33 -1.63 20.15
C PRO A 7 -11.69 -3.07 19.76
N SER A 8 -12.84 -3.58 20.22
CA SER A 8 -13.30 -4.93 19.89
C SER A 8 -13.66 -5.08 18.42
N GLU A 9 -14.32 -4.09 17.81
CA GLU A 9 -14.61 -4.08 16.37
C GLU A 9 -13.33 -4.00 15.54
N ILE A 10 -12.34 -3.20 15.97
CA ILE A 10 -11.03 -3.14 15.30
C ILE A 10 -10.34 -4.50 15.34
N VAL A 11 -10.33 -5.17 16.51
CA VAL A 11 -9.74 -6.51 16.63
C VAL A 11 -10.47 -7.51 15.72
N SER A 12 -11.79 -7.52 15.74
CA SER A 12 -12.60 -8.40 14.88
C SER A 12 -12.34 -8.18 13.39
N GLU A 13 -12.06 -6.95 12.98
CA GLU A 13 -11.74 -6.63 11.60
C GLU A 13 -10.30 -7.05 11.25
N LEU A 14 -9.36 -6.93 12.19
CA LEU A 14 -8.01 -7.45 12.04
C LEU A 14 -7.98 -8.99 12.00
N ASP A 15 -8.91 -9.66 12.68
CA ASP A 15 -9.02 -11.14 12.68
C ASP A 15 -9.32 -11.72 11.29
N LYS A 16 -9.96 -10.95 10.40
CA LYS A 16 -10.21 -11.36 9.00
C LYS A 16 -8.94 -11.48 8.15
N HIS A 17 -7.85 -10.86 8.60
CA HIS A 17 -6.62 -10.73 7.82
C HIS A 17 -5.38 -11.28 8.53
N ILE A 18 -5.37 -11.27 9.86
CA ILE A 18 -4.23 -11.72 10.66
C ILE A 18 -4.71 -12.85 11.56
N ILE A 19 -4.00 -13.98 11.56
CA ILE A 19 -4.26 -15.09 12.48
C ILE A 19 -3.46 -14.89 13.77
N GLY A 20 -4.09 -15.19 14.91
CA GLY A 20 -3.46 -15.10 16.23
C GLY A 20 -3.07 -13.66 16.62
N GLN A 21 -1.95 -13.50 17.33
CA GLN A 21 -1.37 -12.20 17.70
C GLN A 21 -2.32 -11.25 18.45
N ASN A 22 -3.19 -11.80 19.30
CA ASN A 22 -4.26 -11.07 19.99
C ASN A 22 -3.76 -9.89 20.83
N LYS A 23 -2.60 -10.05 21.49
CA LYS A 23 -1.96 -8.98 22.28
C LYS A 23 -1.63 -7.78 21.39
N ALA A 24 -1.03 -8.01 20.22
CA ALA A 24 -0.67 -6.96 19.27
C ALA A 24 -1.90 -6.29 18.67
N LYS A 25 -2.92 -7.06 18.27
CA LYS A 25 -4.21 -6.53 17.78
C LYS A 25 -4.88 -5.62 18.82
N LYS A 26 -4.91 -6.05 20.09
CA LYS A 26 -5.46 -5.23 21.19
C LYS A 26 -4.67 -3.94 21.40
N ALA A 27 -3.34 -4.01 21.36
CA ALA A 27 -2.47 -2.85 21.51
C ALA A 27 -2.73 -1.78 20.43
N VAL A 28 -2.76 -2.20 19.15
CA VAL A 28 -3.03 -1.27 18.04
C VAL A 28 -4.45 -0.74 18.05
N ALA A 29 -5.44 -1.55 18.45
CA ALA A 29 -6.83 -1.13 18.56
C ALA A 29 -7.01 -0.06 19.65
N VAL A 30 -6.31 -0.18 20.78
CA VAL A 30 -6.31 0.83 21.84
C VAL A 30 -5.63 2.12 21.36
N ALA A 31 -4.50 2.02 20.66
CA ALA A 31 -3.81 3.19 20.12
C ALA A 31 -4.69 3.97 19.12
N LEU A 32 -5.34 3.26 18.18
CA LEU A 32 -6.27 3.86 17.24
C LEU A 32 -7.50 4.46 17.96
N ARG A 33 -8.05 3.78 18.97
CA ARG A 33 -9.17 4.32 19.75
C ARG A 33 -8.78 5.57 20.54
N ASN A 34 -7.55 5.64 21.06
CA ASN A 34 -7.07 6.82 21.78
C ASN A 34 -7.02 8.07 20.89
N ARG A 35 -6.79 7.92 19.59
CA ARG A 35 -6.94 9.02 18.64
C ARG A 35 -8.35 9.62 18.65
N TRP A 36 -9.37 8.76 18.54
CA TRP A 36 -10.76 9.22 18.60
C TRP A 36 -11.06 9.86 19.95
N ARG A 37 -10.60 9.25 21.05
CA ARG A 37 -10.77 9.81 22.40
C ARG A 37 -10.17 11.21 22.51
N ARG A 38 -8.95 11.42 21.99
CA ARG A 38 -8.28 12.73 21.94
C ARG A 38 -9.13 13.76 21.20
N GLN A 39 -9.75 13.43 20.07
CA GLN A 39 -10.61 14.36 19.33
C GLN A 39 -11.84 14.83 20.14
N GLN A 40 -12.31 14.02 21.10
CA GLN A 40 -13.41 14.37 22.00
C GLN A 40 -12.97 15.24 23.20
N VAL A 41 -11.67 15.35 23.46
CA VAL A 41 -11.14 16.18 24.56
C VAL A 41 -11.16 17.65 24.13
N ALA A 42 -11.53 18.54 25.05
CA ALA A 42 -11.54 19.99 24.83
C ALA A 42 -10.12 20.59 24.87
N GLU A 43 -9.94 21.74 24.22
CA GLU A 43 -8.70 22.53 24.34
C GLU A 43 -8.58 23.12 25.77
N PRO A 44 -7.35 23.33 26.29
CA PRO A 44 -6.05 23.08 25.66
C PRO A 44 -5.54 21.63 25.81
N LEU A 45 -6.24 20.79 26.58
CA LEU A 45 -5.76 19.45 26.95
C LEU A 45 -5.61 18.52 25.73
N ARG A 46 -6.38 18.74 24.66
CA ARG A 46 -6.29 17.96 23.42
C ARG A 46 -4.88 17.96 22.83
N GLN A 47 -4.18 19.09 22.85
CA GLN A 47 -2.84 19.24 22.27
C GLN A 47 -1.78 18.52 23.11
N GLU A 48 -1.95 18.51 24.44
CA GLU A 48 -1.05 17.82 25.38
C GLU A 48 -1.13 16.29 25.30
N ILE A 49 -2.20 15.73 24.72
CA ILE A 49 -2.37 14.28 24.58
C ILE A 49 -1.57 13.79 23.36
N THR A 50 -0.40 13.23 23.63
CA THR A 50 0.46 12.63 22.61
C THR A 50 0.01 11.21 22.23
N PRO A 51 0.26 10.78 20.97
CA PRO A 51 0.06 9.40 20.54
C PRO A 51 0.81 8.41 21.43
N LYS A 52 0.22 7.23 21.62
CA LYS A 52 0.88 6.13 22.33
C LYS A 52 1.56 5.24 21.31
N ASN A 53 2.79 5.59 20.93
CA ASN A 53 3.58 4.83 19.97
C ASN A 53 3.84 3.40 20.47
N ILE A 54 4.02 2.49 19.52
CA ILE A 54 4.03 1.05 19.77
C ILE A 54 5.37 0.46 19.35
N LEU A 55 5.98 -0.34 20.22
CA LEU A 55 7.12 -1.20 19.88
C LEU A 55 6.64 -2.66 19.82
N MET A 56 6.65 -3.21 18.61
CA MET A 56 6.38 -4.61 18.31
C MET A 56 7.67 -5.43 18.37
N ILE A 57 7.68 -6.47 19.19
CA ILE A 57 8.83 -7.36 19.41
C ILE A 57 8.41 -8.75 18.96
N GLY A 58 9.22 -9.42 18.14
CA GLY A 58 8.95 -10.82 17.78
C GLY A 58 9.67 -11.25 16.51
N PRO A 59 9.66 -12.53 16.16
CA PRO A 59 10.43 -13.05 15.02
C PRO A 59 9.88 -12.53 13.67
N THR A 60 10.65 -12.72 12.61
CA THR A 60 10.22 -12.33 11.25
C THR A 60 9.01 -13.16 10.79
N GLY A 61 8.19 -12.59 9.90
CA GLY A 61 7.08 -13.31 9.27
C GLY A 61 5.88 -13.66 10.18
N VAL A 62 5.80 -13.13 11.41
CA VAL A 62 4.65 -13.36 12.33
C VAL A 62 3.48 -12.37 12.16
N GLY A 63 3.60 -11.38 11.26
CA GLY A 63 2.51 -10.44 10.95
C GLY A 63 2.67 -9.01 11.49
N LYS A 64 3.83 -8.62 12.04
CA LYS A 64 4.10 -7.25 12.55
C LYS A 64 3.69 -6.15 11.56
N THR A 65 4.23 -6.21 10.34
CA THR A 65 3.93 -5.24 9.26
C THR A 65 2.49 -5.33 8.79
N GLU A 66 1.91 -6.53 8.74
CA GLU A 66 0.54 -6.73 8.25
C GLU A 66 -0.49 -6.15 9.22
N ILE A 67 -0.29 -6.28 10.53
CA ILE A 67 -1.11 -5.62 11.56
C ILE A 67 -1.10 -4.10 11.35
N ALA A 68 0.07 -3.48 11.18
CA ALA A 68 0.18 -2.03 10.99
C ALA A 68 -0.45 -1.56 9.67
N ARG A 69 -0.21 -2.30 8.58
CA ARG A 69 -0.79 -2.01 7.25
C ARG A 69 -2.32 -2.10 7.28
N ARG A 70 -2.88 -3.15 7.90
CA ARG A 70 -4.33 -3.32 8.02
C ARG A 70 -4.94 -2.26 8.92
N LEU A 71 -4.30 -1.95 10.05
CA LEU A 71 -4.74 -0.86 10.91
C LEU A 71 -4.87 0.47 10.14
N ALA A 72 -3.87 0.81 9.33
CA ALA A 72 -3.91 2.04 8.54
C ALA A 72 -5.03 2.03 7.50
N LYS A 73 -5.21 0.91 6.79
CA LYS A 73 -6.31 0.75 5.83
C LYS A 73 -7.68 0.88 6.49
N LEU A 74 -7.84 0.33 7.70
CA LEU A 74 -9.09 0.43 8.48
C LEU A 74 -9.36 1.85 8.98
N ALA A 75 -8.31 2.58 9.32
CA ALA A 75 -8.41 3.96 9.77
C ALA A 75 -8.50 4.98 8.62
N ASP A 76 -8.46 4.54 7.35
CA ASP A 76 -8.27 5.40 6.17
C ASP A 76 -7.09 6.37 6.36
N ALA A 77 -6.02 5.88 6.98
CA ALA A 77 -4.88 6.67 7.41
C ALA A 77 -3.72 6.56 6.40
N PRO A 78 -3.01 7.67 6.10
CA PRO A 78 -1.75 7.61 5.36
C PRO A 78 -0.75 6.70 6.08
N PHE A 79 -0.08 5.84 5.32
CA PHE A 79 0.84 4.82 5.86
C PHE A 79 2.13 4.76 5.05
N ILE A 80 3.25 4.67 5.76
CA ILE A 80 4.56 4.41 5.15
C ILE A 80 5.31 3.35 5.97
N LYS A 81 5.94 2.39 5.28
CA LYS A 81 6.89 1.41 5.87
C LYS A 81 8.30 1.85 5.49
N ILE A 82 9.18 1.97 6.49
CA ILE A 82 10.59 2.32 6.28
C ILE A 82 11.46 1.40 7.14
N GLU A 83 12.60 0.99 6.59
CA GLU A 83 13.60 0.17 7.29
C GLU A 83 14.59 1.09 8.00
N ALA A 84 14.79 0.89 9.30
CA ALA A 84 15.64 1.76 10.12
C ALA A 84 17.12 1.74 9.68
N THR A 85 17.55 0.63 9.09
CA THR A 85 18.91 0.41 8.55
C THR A 85 19.23 1.31 7.36
N LYS A 86 18.21 1.79 6.62
CA LYS A 86 18.35 2.71 5.49
C LYS A 86 19.12 3.99 5.84
N PHE A 87 19.11 4.38 7.11
CA PHE A 87 19.80 5.58 7.60
C PHE A 87 21.20 5.32 8.15
N THR A 88 21.68 4.07 8.14
CA THR A 88 23.00 3.69 8.69
C THR A 88 24.08 3.45 7.63
N GLU A 89 23.74 3.46 6.34
CA GLU A 89 24.66 3.08 5.26
C GLU A 89 25.75 4.15 5.01
N VAL A 90 26.99 3.68 4.80
CA VAL A 90 28.18 4.52 4.56
C VAL A 90 28.02 5.24 3.23
N GLY A 91 27.65 6.53 3.29
CA GLY A 91 27.26 7.31 2.12
C GLY A 91 26.16 8.35 2.40
N TYR A 92 25.91 8.64 3.69
CA TYR A 92 24.92 9.58 4.23
C TYR A 92 25.18 11.05 3.86
N VAL A 93 25.25 11.33 2.56
CA VAL A 93 25.12 12.67 1.97
C VAL A 93 23.86 12.61 1.11
N GLY A 94 22.67 12.78 1.71
CA GLY A 94 21.46 13.04 0.92
C GLY A 94 20.10 12.49 1.38
N ARG A 95 19.98 11.65 2.43
CA ARG A 95 18.65 11.23 2.92
C ARG A 95 18.46 11.50 4.41
N ASP A 96 18.07 12.73 4.67
CA ASP A 96 17.48 13.25 5.89
C ASP A 96 16.28 12.39 6.36
N VAL A 97 16.20 12.09 7.66
CA VAL A 97 15.07 11.36 8.28
C VAL A 97 13.72 12.06 8.03
N ASP A 98 13.71 13.36 7.74
CA ASP A 98 12.52 14.09 7.31
C ASP A 98 11.87 13.51 6.05
N THR A 99 12.64 12.77 5.22
CA THR A 99 12.09 12.05 4.05
C THR A 99 10.95 11.10 4.43
N ILE A 100 10.95 10.55 5.66
CA ILE A 100 9.86 9.75 6.20
C ILE A 100 8.52 10.50 6.14
N VAL A 101 8.53 11.78 6.55
CA VAL A 101 7.32 12.61 6.58
C VAL A 101 6.97 13.12 5.18
N ARG A 102 7.98 13.41 4.34
CA ARG A 102 7.78 13.80 2.94
C ARG A 102 7.10 12.68 2.14
N ASP A 103 7.57 11.44 2.28
CA ASP A 103 6.98 10.26 1.62
C ASP A 103 5.57 9.97 2.14
N LEU A 104 5.35 10.11 3.46
CA LEU A 104 4.02 9.98 4.05
C LEU A 104 3.03 11.03 3.50
N ALA A 105 3.49 12.26 3.28
CA ALA A 105 2.69 13.31 2.66
C ALA A 105 2.32 12.98 1.21
N GLU A 106 3.24 12.40 0.44
CA GLU A 106 2.94 11.94 -0.92
C GLU A 106 1.88 10.85 -0.93
N MET A 107 1.96 9.88 -0.01
CA MET A 107 0.92 8.85 0.14
C MET A 107 -0.44 9.47 0.49
N ALA A 108 -0.47 10.46 1.40
CA ALA A 108 -1.70 11.15 1.77
C ALA A 108 -2.32 11.95 0.62
N ILE A 109 -1.49 12.62 -0.19
CA ILE A 109 -1.95 13.37 -1.39
C ILE A 109 -2.59 12.41 -2.39
N LYS A 110 -1.94 11.27 -2.67
CA LYS A 110 -2.47 10.25 -3.58
C LYS A 110 -3.81 9.70 -3.07
N GLN A 111 -3.86 9.29 -1.80
CA GLN A 111 -5.06 8.74 -1.19
C GLN A 111 -6.22 9.76 -1.16
N THR A 112 -5.93 11.02 -0.81
CA THR A 112 -6.93 12.09 -0.79
C THR A 112 -7.45 12.38 -2.20
N ARG A 113 -6.57 12.42 -3.21
CA ARG A 113 -6.95 12.58 -4.61
C ARG A 113 -7.90 11.48 -5.08
N GLU A 114 -7.56 10.22 -4.82
CA GLU A 114 -8.43 9.09 -5.17
C GLU A 114 -9.80 9.19 -4.49
N SER A 115 -9.86 9.64 -3.23
CA SER A 115 -11.11 9.83 -2.49
C SER A 115 -11.95 10.98 -3.06
N GLU A 116 -11.35 12.14 -3.34
CA GLU A 116 -12.06 13.29 -3.91
C GLU A 116 -12.52 13.01 -5.35
N MET A 117 -11.71 12.35 -6.18
CA MET A 117 -12.10 11.91 -7.52
C MET A 117 -13.31 10.98 -7.49
N LYS A 118 -13.38 10.05 -6.52
CA LYS A 118 -14.55 9.17 -6.34
C LYS A 118 -15.82 9.96 -5.99
N LYS A 119 -15.71 11.05 -5.21
CA LYS A 119 -16.87 11.89 -4.84
C LYS A 119 -17.45 12.66 -6.04
N VAL A 120 -16.60 13.06 -6.97
CA VAL A 120 -17.03 13.80 -8.18
C VAL A 120 -17.28 12.91 -9.39
N ARG A 121 -17.07 11.59 -9.26
CA ARG A 121 -17.11 10.63 -10.37
C ARG A 121 -18.39 10.69 -11.19
N THR A 122 -19.56 10.75 -10.56
CA THR A 122 -20.84 10.83 -11.29
C THR A 122 -20.94 12.09 -12.15
N LYS A 123 -20.50 13.25 -11.62
CA LYS A 123 -20.47 14.50 -12.39
C LYS A 123 -19.43 14.45 -13.51
N ALA A 124 -18.30 13.80 -13.26
CA ALA A 124 -17.26 13.58 -14.26
C ALA A 124 -17.74 12.63 -15.37
N GLU A 125 -18.52 11.61 -15.05
CA GLU A 125 -19.15 10.69 -16.01
C GLU A 125 -20.13 11.42 -16.94
N ASP A 126 -20.99 12.29 -16.39
CA ASP A 126 -21.91 13.10 -17.20
C ASP A 126 -21.15 14.07 -18.13
N ALA A 127 -20.12 14.75 -17.60
CA ALA A 127 -19.29 15.67 -18.39
C ALA A 127 -18.45 14.96 -19.47
N ALA A 128 -17.90 13.78 -19.14
CA ALA A 128 -17.18 12.94 -20.08
C ALA A 128 -18.09 12.41 -21.19
N GLU A 129 -19.34 12.07 -20.86
CA GLU A 129 -20.36 11.63 -21.80
C GLU A 129 -20.68 12.76 -22.79
N ASP A 130 -20.86 13.97 -22.29
CA ASP A 130 -21.09 15.14 -23.15
C ASP A 130 -19.92 15.43 -24.08
N ARG A 131 -18.68 15.40 -23.56
CA ARG A 131 -17.48 15.62 -24.37
C ARG A 131 -17.27 14.53 -25.43
N LEU A 132 -17.65 13.29 -25.11
CA LEU A 132 -17.61 12.17 -26.04
C LEU A 132 -18.68 12.29 -27.13
N LEU A 133 -19.88 12.74 -26.77
CA LEU A 133 -20.96 13.03 -27.72
C LEU A 133 -20.57 14.15 -28.68
N ASP A 134 -19.85 15.18 -28.23
CA ASP A 134 -19.36 16.27 -29.10
C ASP A 134 -18.36 15.76 -30.16
N VAL A 135 -17.58 14.71 -29.84
CA VAL A 135 -16.67 14.07 -30.80
C VAL A 135 -17.43 13.20 -31.81
N LEU A 136 -18.47 12.50 -31.35
CA LEU A 136 -19.30 11.61 -32.18
C LEU A 136 -20.30 12.36 -33.07
N LEU A 137 -20.80 13.49 -32.58
CA LEU A 137 -21.77 14.36 -33.22
C LEU A 137 -21.18 15.77 -33.28
N PRO A 138 -20.17 16.01 -34.15
CA PRO A 138 -19.56 17.32 -34.26
C PRO A 138 -20.65 18.35 -34.62
N PRO A 139 -20.77 19.45 -33.87
CA PRO A 139 -21.74 20.48 -34.19
C PRO A 139 -21.44 21.05 -35.59
N PRO A 140 -22.46 21.46 -36.36
CA PRO A 140 -22.24 22.13 -37.62
C PRO A 140 -21.34 23.34 -37.39
N ARG A 141 -20.25 23.46 -38.16
CA ARG A 141 -19.35 24.63 -38.07
C ARG A 141 -20.18 25.87 -38.35
N ASP A 142 -20.20 26.81 -37.40
CA ASP A 142 -20.80 28.14 -37.55
C ASP A 142 -20.14 28.86 -38.74
N ILE A 143 -20.79 28.75 -39.91
CA ILE A 143 -20.55 29.59 -41.07
C ILE A 143 -21.78 30.48 -41.19
N GLY A 144 -21.81 31.54 -40.38
CA GLY A 144 -22.80 32.62 -40.47
C GLY A 144 -23.73 32.72 -39.26
N PHE A 145 -24.08 33.97 -38.93
CA PHE A 145 -24.94 34.45 -37.84
C PHE A 145 -26.24 33.64 -37.66
N SER A 146 -26.15 32.49 -37.00
CA SER A 146 -27.27 31.63 -36.64
C SER A 146 -27.33 31.54 -35.11
N GLN A 147 -28.54 31.59 -34.56
CA GLN A 147 -28.76 31.50 -33.11
C GLN A 147 -28.17 30.20 -32.53
N PRO A 148 -27.75 30.19 -31.25
CA PRO A 148 -27.23 28.98 -30.62
C PRO A 148 -28.32 27.91 -30.63
N GLU A 149 -28.16 26.87 -31.44
CA GLU A 149 -29.05 25.71 -31.43
C GLU A 149 -29.07 25.06 -30.03
N GLU A 150 -30.23 24.56 -29.64
CA GLU A 150 -30.43 23.88 -28.36
C GLU A 150 -29.39 22.76 -28.17
N LYS A 151 -28.66 22.82 -27.05
CA LYS A 151 -27.62 21.84 -26.66
C LYS A 151 -28.12 20.39 -26.54
N ASP A 152 -29.41 20.13 -26.69
CA ASP A 152 -30.08 18.86 -26.38
C ASP A 152 -31.00 18.38 -27.53
N SER A 153 -30.48 18.35 -28.75
CA SER A 153 -31.15 17.72 -29.91
C SER A 153 -31.60 16.28 -29.63
N ASN A 154 -32.75 15.88 -30.17
CA ASN A 154 -33.26 14.50 -30.09
C ASN A 154 -32.20 13.45 -30.51
N THR A 155 -31.38 13.78 -31.51
CA THR A 155 -30.26 12.93 -31.95
C THR A 155 -29.22 12.71 -30.84
N ARG A 156 -28.89 13.76 -30.06
CA ARG A 156 -27.96 13.68 -28.94
C ARG A 156 -28.50 12.76 -27.85
N GLN A 157 -29.79 12.86 -27.52
CA GLN A 157 -30.44 12.00 -26.53
C GLN A 157 -30.44 10.52 -26.94
N VAL A 158 -30.68 10.22 -28.22
CA VAL A 158 -30.61 8.85 -28.75
C VAL A 158 -29.18 8.29 -28.65
N PHE A 159 -28.17 9.08 -29.02
CA PHE A 159 -26.77 8.64 -28.91
C PHE A 159 -26.31 8.48 -27.47
N ARG A 160 -26.75 9.37 -26.56
CA ARG A 160 -26.54 9.26 -25.11
C ARG A 160 -27.06 7.92 -24.58
N LYS A 161 -28.29 7.56 -24.95
CA LYS A 161 -28.88 6.25 -24.62
C LYS A 161 -28.04 5.08 -25.17
N LYS A 162 -27.63 5.14 -26.44
CA LYS A 162 -26.81 4.09 -27.07
C LYS A 162 -25.43 3.92 -26.42
N LEU A 163 -24.82 5.02 -25.97
CA LEU A 163 -23.56 5.00 -25.24
C LEU A 163 -23.72 4.30 -23.88
N ARG A 164 -24.76 4.67 -23.12
CA ARG A 164 -25.07 4.05 -21.82
C ARG A 164 -25.41 2.56 -21.94
N GLU A 165 -26.01 2.15 -23.05
CA GLU A 165 -26.29 0.75 -23.39
C GLU A 165 -25.06 -0.02 -23.93
N GLY A 166 -23.90 0.62 -24.05
CA GLY A 166 -22.65 -0.01 -24.51
C GLY A 166 -22.60 -0.33 -26.00
N GLN A 167 -23.55 0.16 -26.81
CA GLN A 167 -23.65 -0.16 -28.24
C GLN A 167 -22.58 0.53 -29.10
N LEU A 168 -21.82 1.45 -28.51
CA LEU A 168 -20.80 2.25 -29.20
C LEU A 168 -19.38 1.91 -28.76
N ASP A 169 -19.20 1.02 -27.78
CA ASP A 169 -17.92 0.72 -27.10
C ASP A 169 -16.78 0.38 -28.07
N ASP A 170 -17.08 -0.39 -29.12
CA ASP A 170 -16.09 -0.90 -30.08
C ASP A 170 -15.79 0.05 -31.25
N LYS A 171 -16.47 1.20 -31.33
CA LYS A 171 -16.20 2.16 -32.40
C LYS A 171 -14.87 2.87 -32.15
N ASP A 172 -14.13 3.10 -33.22
CA ASP A 172 -12.94 3.94 -33.19
C ASP A 172 -13.32 5.42 -33.20
N ILE A 173 -12.67 6.20 -32.35
CA ILE A 173 -12.73 7.67 -32.38
C ILE A 173 -11.31 8.26 -32.29
N GLU A 174 -11.16 9.48 -32.79
CA GLU A 174 -9.97 10.29 -32.56
C GLU A 174 -10.24 11.29 -31.45
N LEU A 175 -9.44 11.24 -30.39
CA LEU A 175 -9.57 12.15 -29.27
C LEU A 175 -8.27 12.91 -29.03
N GLU A 176 -8.41 14.20 -28.75
CA GLU A 176 -7.32 15.04 -28.27
C GLU A 176 -7.12 14.79 -26.78
N VAL A 177 -6.20 13.88 -26.48
CA VAL A 177 -5.80 13.53 -25.12
C VAL A 177 -4.54 14.30 -24.72
N SER A 178 -4.43 14.58 -23.43
CA SER A 178 -3.23 15.19 -22.86
C SER A 178 -2.02 14.28 -23.09
N ALA A 179 -1.07 14.70 -23.92
CA ALA A 179 0.14 13.92 -24.14
C ALA A 179 1.14 14.22 -23.02
N GLY A 180 1.52 13.22 -22.25
CA GLY A 180 2.73 13.30 -21.45
C GLY A 180 3.93 13.47 -22.40
N MET A 181 4.79 14.47 -22.16
CA MET A 181 6.02 14.56 -22.94
C MET A 181 6.85 13.28 -22.73
N PRO A 182 7.48 12.73 -23.80
CA PRO A 182 8.43 11.65 -23.62
C PRO A 182 9.47 12.08 -22.60
N SER A 183 9.74 11.20 -21.63
CA SER A 183 10.78 11.41 -20.62
C SER A 183 12.10 11.62 -21.33
N MET A 184 12.58 12.86 -21.35
CA MET A 184 13.95 13.14 -21.76
C MET A 184 14.84 12.65 -20.62
N ASP A 185 15.54 11.53 -20.82
CA ASP A 185 16.51 11.04 -19.85
C ASP A 185 17.74 11.94 -19.89
N ILE A 186 17.76 12.91 -18.97
CA ILE A 186 18.91 13.78 -18.73
C ILE A 186 19.83 13.02 -17.77
N MET A 187 20.88 12.38 -18.30
CA MET A 187 21.91 11.75 -17.49
C MET A 187 22.80 12.84 -16.88
N GLY A 188 22.59 13.14 -15.60
CA GLY A 188 23.42 14.06 -14.82
C GLY A 188 24.65 13.38 -14.20
N PRO A 189 25.70 14.14 -13.86
CA PRO A 189 26.80 13.62 -13.04
C PRO A 189 26.30 13.14 -11.66
N PRO A 190 26.90 12.09 -11.06
CA PRO A 190 26.52 11.62 -9.73
C PRO A 190 26.65 12.75 -8.68
N GLY A 191 25.61 12.92 -7.86
CA GLY A 191 25.50 14.00 -6.86
C GLY A 191 24.63 15.21 -7.27
N MET A 192 24.05 15.20 -8.48
CA MET A 192 23.12 16.24 -9.00
C MET A 192 21.69 15.71 -9.24
N GLU A 193 21.34 14.56 -8.65
CA GLU A 193 20.06 13.86 -8.90
C GLU A 193 18.83 14.74 -8.58
N ASP A 194 18.80 15.39 -7.42
CA ASP A 194 17.70 16.29 -7.02
C ASP A 194 17.55 17.49 -7.98
N MET A 195 18.66 18.02 -8.50
CA MET A 195 18.64 19.12 -9.46
C MET A 195 18.11 18.65 -10.82
N THR A 196 18.47 17.45 -11.26
CA THR A 196 17.93 16.87 -12.50
C THR A 196 16.43 16.59 -12.40
N GLU A 197 15.94 16.12 -11.25
CA GLU A 197 14.50 15.97 -10.99
C GLU A 197 13.77 17.32 -10.98
N GLN A 198 14.36 18.34 -10.36
CA GLN A 198 13.80 19.69 -10.33
C GLN A 198 13.72 20.29 -11.74
N ILE A 199 14.77 20.16 -12.55
CA ILE A 199 14.78 20.60 -13.96
C ILE A 199 13.71 19.84 -14.76
N ARG A 200 13.61 18.53 -14.58
CA ARG A 200 12.57 17.71 -15.24
C ARG A 200 11.16 18.17 -14.87
N SER A 201 10.93 18.51 -13.60
CA SER A 201 9.64 19.04 -13.13
C SER A 201 9.32 20.42 -13.73
N MET A 202 10.33 21.29 -13.90
CA MET A 202 10.17 22.59 -14.56
C MET A 202 9.86 22.44 -16.06
N PHE A 203 10.52 21.52 -16.76
CA PHE A 203 10.23 21.23 -18.17
C PHE A 203 8.87 20.56 -18.36
N ALA A 204 8.44 19.71 -17.43
CA ALA A 204 7.09 19.14 -17.42
C ALA A 204 6.02 20.23 -17.25
N GLY A 205 6.29 21.27 -16.42
CA GLY A 205 5.42 22.44 -16.27
C GLY A 205 5.30 23.30 -17.53
N LEU A 206 6.36 23.42 -18.33
CA LEU A 206 6.37 24.14 -19.62
C LEU A 206 5.69 23.37 -20.77
N GLY A 207 5.60 22.05 -20.68
CA GLY A 207 4.92 21.18 -21.66
C GLY A 207 3.47 20.84 -21.33
N GLN A 208 2.96 21.26 -20.16
CA GLN A 208 1.57 21.07 -19.78
C GLN A 208 0.65 21.83 -20.74
N GLY A 209 -0.02 21.09 -21.64
CA GLY A 209 -1.03 21.64 -22.54
C GLY A 209 -0.95 21.14 -23.99
N LYS A 210 0.11 20.42 -24.39
CA LYS A 210 0.13 19.79 -25.72
C LYS A 210 -0.81 18.58 -25.73
N LYS A 211 -1.96 18.76 -26.39
CA LYS A 211 -2.88 17.65 -26.71
C LYS A 211 -2.38 16.94 -27.95
N ALA A 212 -2.29 15.61 -27.91
CA ALA A 212 -2.05 14.79 -29.09
C ALA A 212 -3.34 14.12 -29.50
N ARG A 213 -3.59 14.05 -30.82
CA ARG A 213 -4.66 13.24 -31.38
C ARG A 213 -4.27 11.79 -31.33
N ARG A 214 -5.07 10.99 -30.62
CA ARG A 214 -4.88 9.55 -30.55
C ARG A 214 -6.17 8.86 -30.95
N LYS A 215 -6.06 7.91 -31.88
CA LYS A 215 -7.14 7.02 -32.25
C LYS A 215 -7.27 5.91 -31.20
N MET A 216 -8.47 5.68 -30.70
CA MET A 216 -8.76 4.66 -29.68
C MET A 216 -10.24 4.28 -29.69
N LYS A 217 -10.60 3.19 -29.00
CA LYS A 217 -12.00 2.77 -28.86
C LYS A 217 -12.78 3.72 -27.95
N VAL A 218 -14.08 3.90 -28.23
CA VAL A 218 -15.00 4.70 -27.39
C VAL A 218 -14.94 4.27 -25.92
N LYS A 219 -14.89 2.96 -25.64
CA LYS A 219 -14.81 2.44 -24.26
C LYS A 219 -13.57 2.90 -23.50
N GLU A 220 -12.43 2.96 -24.18
CA GLU A 220 -11.16 3.41 -23.60
C GLU A 220 -11.14 4.93 -23.45
N ALA A 221 -11.59 5.63 -24.49
CA ALA A 221 -11.72 7.08 -24.48
C ALA A 221 -12.64 7.56 -23.35
N PHE A 222 -13.77 6.89 -23.13
CA PHE A 222 -14.71 7.27 -22.08
C PHE A 222 -14.08 7.20 -20.69
N LYS A 223 -13.32 6.13 -20.39
CA LYS A 223 -12.58 6.02 -19.13
C LYS A 223 -11.56 7.16 -18.95
N LEU A 224 -10.78 7.45 -19.98
CA LEU A 224 -9.79 8.54 -19.94
C LEU A 224 -10.45 9.92 -19.76
N LEU A 225 -11.57 10.16 -20.44
CA LEU A 225 -12.33 11.39 -20.30
C LEU A 225 -12.90 11.55 -18.89
N ILE A 226 -13.43 10.48 -18.29
CA ILE A 226 -13.90 10.50 -16.89
C ILE A 226 -12.77 10.93 -15.96
N ASP A 227 -11.57 10.36 -16.11
CA ASP A 227 -10.43 10.70 -15.29
C ASP A 227 -9.97 12.16 -15.50
N GLU A 228 -9.95 12.65 -16.74
CA GLU A 228 -9.63 14.05 -17.06
C GLU A 228 -10.66 15.03 -16.47
N GLU A 229 -11.96 14.77 -16.63
CA GLU A 229 -13.01 15.65 -16.09
C GLU A 229 -13.05 15.59 -14.55
N ALA A 230 -12.85 14.41 -13.96
CA ALA A 230 -12.74 14.26 -12.51
C ALA A 230 -11.56 15.08 -11.96
N ALA A 231 -10.40 15.03 -12.62
CA ALA A 231 -9.22 15.80 -12.21
C ALA A 231 -9.46 17.32 -12.25
N LYS A 232 -10.23 17.84 -13.22
CA LYS A 232 -10.58 19.27 -13.29
C LYS A 232 -11.55 19.71 -12.21
N LEU A 233 -12.44 18.82 -11.77
CA LEU A 233 -13.44 19.10 -10.74
C LEU A 233 -12.84 19.12 -9.32
N VAL A 234 -11.62 18.60 -9.15
CA VAL A 234 -10.93 18.57 -7.86
C VAL A 234 -10.15 19.87 -7.66
N ASN A 235 -10.38 20.54 -6.53
CA ASN A 235 -9.59 21.71 -6.13
C ASN A 235 -8.27 21.27 -5.49
N ASP A 236 -7.15 21.53 -6.17
CA ASP A 236 -5.81 21.13 -5.72
C ASP A 236 -5.36 21.81 -4.41
N GLU A 237 -5.81 23.04 -4.11
CA GLU A 237 -5.48 23.72 -2.84
C GLU A 237 -6.21 23.09 -1.67
N GLU A 238 -7.52 22.84 -1.83
CA GLU A 238 -8.34 22.17 -0.81
C GLU A 238 -7.84 20.73 -0.58
N LEU A 239 -7.45 20.04 -1.65
CA LEU A 239 -6.86 18.71 -1.58
C LEU A 239 -5.56 18.70 -0.77
N LYS A 240 -4.64 19.65 -1.03
CA LYS A 240 -3.39 19.77 -0.25
C LYS A 240 -3.69 20.02 1.23
N HIS A 241 -4.59 20.94 1.54
CA HIS A 241 -4.96 21.24 2.92
C HIS A 241 -5.57 20.02 3.64
N LYS A 242 -6.49 19.31 2.99
CA LYS A 242 -7.06 18.06 3.51
C LYS A 242 -6.00 16.99 3.72
N ALA A 243 -5.08 16.81 2.77
CA ALA A 243 -4.03 15.81 2.84
C ALA A 243 -3.05 16.11 4.00
N ILE A 244 -2.61 17.36 4.15
CA ILE A 244 -1.73 17.78 5.27
C ILE A 244 -2.43 17.50 6.61
N ALA A 245 -3.68 17.96 6.76
CA ALA A 245 -4.45 17.68 7.98
C ALA A 245 -4.60 16.16 8.23
N ASN A 246 -4.75 15.36 7.17
CA ASN A 246 -4.81 13.90 7.28
C ASN A 246 -3.46 13.29 7.68
N VAL A 247 -2.32 13.84 7.26
CA VAL A 247 -1.01 13.38 7.74
C VAL A 247 -0.85 13.71 9.22
N GLU A 248 -1.07 14.96 9.61
CA GLU A 248 -0.86 15.43 10.98
C GLU A 248 -1.79 14.72 11.97
N GLN A 249 -3.07 14.59 11.63
CA GLN A 249 -4.03 13.96 12.52
C GLN A 249 -4.07 12.47 12.35
N ASN A 250 -3.94 11.98 11.11
CA ASN A 250 -4.21 10.60 10.74
C ASN A 250 -3.01 9.70 10.45
N GLY A 251 -1.83 10.25 10.19
CA GLY A 251 -0.66 9.54 9.71
C GLY A 251 -0.15 8.42 10.62
N ILE A 252 0.35 7.35 9.98
CA ILE A 252 0.98 6.21 10.63
C ILE A 252 2.33 5.94 9.96
N VAL A 253 3.39 5.90 10.74
CA VAL A 253 4.74 5.55 10.30
C VAL A 253 5.12 4.20 10.91
N PHE A 254 5.50 3.24 10.06
CA PHE A 254 6.02 1.95 10.49
C PHE A 254 7.54 1.88 10.29
N LEU A 255 8.27 1.83 11.41
CA LEU A 255 9.73 1.71 11.45
C LEU A 255 10.10 0.24 11.66
N ASP A 256 10.50 -0.44 10.58
CA ASP A 256 10.93 -1.84 10.64
C ASP A 256 12.41 -1.96 11.01
N GLU A 257 12.77 -3.09 11.60
CA GLU A 257 14.15 -3.42 11.99
C GLU A 257 14.83 -2.40 12.93
N ILE A 258 14.07 -1.78 13.84
CA ILE A 258 14.62 -0.80 14.80
C ILE A 258 15.67 -1.44 15.74
N ASP A 259 15.61 -2.75 15.94
CA ASP A 259 16.55 -3.50 16.75
C ASP A 259 17.98 -3.51 16.16
N LYS A 260 18.12 -3.29 14.84
CA LYS A 260 19.41 -3.21 14.15
C LYS A 260 20.17 -1.92 14.46
N ILE A 261 19.45 -0.84 14.79
CA ILE A 261 20.05 0.43 15.24
C ILE A 261 20.19 0.51 16.77
N ALA A 262 19.65 -0.47 17.51
CA ALA A 262 19.71 -0.55 18.97
C ALA A 262 20.98 -1.23 19.51
N SER A 263 21.69 -2.02 18.71
CA SER A 263 22.80 -2.84 19.17
C SER A 263 23.96 -2.00 19.74
N ARG A 264 24.43 -2.34 20.94
CA ARG A 264 25.79 -2.05 21.39
C ARG A 264 26.69 -3.19 20.88
N SER A 265 27.78 -2.86 20.20
CA SER A 265 28.81 -3.85 19.89
C SER A 265 30.15 -3.30 20.37
N ASP A 266 30.74 -4.03 21.31
CA ASP A 266 32.08 -3.82 21.83
C ASP A 266 33.10 -3.66 20.69
N ILE A 267 33.92 -2.61 20.80
CA ILE A 267 35.20 -2.41 20.08
C ILE A 267 35.07 -2.04 18.59
N GLY A 268 34.95 -0.74 18.31
CA GLY A 268 35.65 -0.08 17.20
C GLY A 268 34.85 0.27 15.94
N GLY A 269 34.42 1.54 15.82
CA GLY A 269 34.34 2.25 14.53
C GLY A 269 32.94 2.56 13.96
N GLY A 270 31.87 1.87 14.37
CA GLY A 270 30.51 2.03 13.82
C GLY A 270 29.47 2.69 14.75
N GLU A 271 29.81 2.97 16.01
CA GLU A 271 28.85 3.35 17.06
C GLU A 271 28.15 4.70 16.81
N VAL A 272 28.88 5.68 16.27
CA VAL A 272 28.35 7.05 16.08
C VAL A 272 27.19 7.07 15.08
N SER A 273 27.21 6.18 14.08
CA SER A 273 26.19 6.15 13.03
C SER A 273 24.85 5.59 13.52
N ARG A 274 24.84 4.44 14.24
CA ARG A 274 23.58 3.80 14.67
C ARG A 274 22.83 4.60 15.74
N GLN A 275 23.55 5.14 16.72
CA GLN A 275 22.95 6.06 17.70
C GLN A 275 22.58 7.40 17.07
N GLY A 276 23.33 7.86 16.07
CA GLY A 276 23.00 9.03 15.25
C GLY A 276 21.59 8.89 14.66
N VAL A 277 21.29 7.75 14.01
CA VAL A 277 19.94 7.50 13.47
C VAL A 277 18.85 7.58 14.53
N GLN A 278 19.07 7.02 15.72
CA GLN A 278 18.08 7.13 16.81
C GLN A 278 17.85 8.58 17.25
N ARG A 279 18.91 9.40 17.29
CA ARG A 279 18.83 10.83 17.63
C ARG A 279 18.17 11.64 16.53
N ASP A 280 18.42 11.31 15.27
CA ASP A 280 17.80 11.96 14.13
C ASP A 280 16.29 11.63 14.08
N LEU A 281 15.89 10.39 14.38
CA LEU A 281 14.49 9.99 14.46
C LEU A 281 13.74 10.65 15.62
N LEU A 282 14.43 11.05 16.69
CA LEU A 282 13.82 11.52 17.93
C LEU A 282 12.92 12.76 17.68
N PRO A 283 13.37 13.87 17.05
CA PRO A 283 12.51 15.00 16.70
C PRO A 283 11.18 14.64 16.03
N LEU A 284 11.19 13.64 15.12
CA LEU A 284 9.97 13.21 14.43
C LEU A 284 8.96 12.57 15.40
N VAL A 285 9.43 11.77 16.35
CA VAL A 285 8.59 11.09 17.34
C VAL A 285 8.18 12.02 18.49
N GLU A 286 9.01 13.02 18.83
CA GLU A 286 8.70 14.01 19.88
C GLU A 286 7.70 15.08 19.42
N GLY A 287 7.72 15.40 18.13
CA GLY A 287 6.96 16.51 17.55
C GLY A 287 7.92 17.55 16.98
N THR A 288 7.98 17.63 15.66
CA THR A 288 8.70 18.67 14.92
C THR A 288 7.88 19.12 13.73
N THR A 289 8.31 20.20 13.09
CA THR A 289 7.71 20.66 11.84
C THR A 289 8.64 20.36 10.68
N VAL A 290 8.19 19.49 9.76
CA VAL A 290 8.94 19.12 8.56
C VAL A 290 8.42 19.92 7.37
N ASN A 291 9.35 20.52 6.62
CA ASN A 291 9.00 21.20 5.38
C ASN A 291 8.84 20.21 4.22
N THR A 292 7.75 20.31 3.49
CA THR A 292 7.46 19.48 2.32
C THR A 292 7.05 20.36 1.14
N LYS A 293 7.06 19.81 -0.08
CA LYS A 293 6.58 20.51 -1.29
C LYS A 293 5.08 20.86 -1.25
N TYR A 294 4.33 20.31 -0.29
CA TYR A 294 2.91 20.59 -0.11
C TYR A 294 2.62 21.59 1.01
N GLY A 295 3.63 21.94 1.81
CA GLY A 295 3.51 22.80 2.98
C GLY A 295 4.23 22.20 4.20
N MET A 296 4.09 22.88 5.33
CA MET A 296 4.65 22.46 6.62
C MET A 296 3.77 21.38 7.24
N ILE A 297 4.38 20.33 7.79
CA ILE A 297 3.67 19.23 8.47
C ILE A 297 4.21 19.09 9.89
N LYS A 298 3.31 19.12 10.87
CA LYS A 298 3.61 18.85 12.28
C LYS A 298 3.49 17.37 12.61
N THR A 299 4.51 16.81 13.26
CA THR A 299 4.55 15.36 13.54
C THR A 299 3.96 14.97 14.90
N ASP A 300 3.54 15.94 15.73
CA ASP A 300 3.08 15.79 17.12
C ASP A 300 2.03 14.70 17.35
N HIS A 301 1.23 14.41 16.32
CA HIS A 301 0.10 13.50 16.40
C HIS A 301 0.16 12.32 15.41
N ILE A 302 1.30 12.14 14.73
CA ILE A 302 1.58 10.96 13.91
C ILE A 302 1.81 9.77 14.83
N LEU A 303 1.20 8.62 14.51
CA LEU A 303 1.42 7.39 15.24
C LEU A 303 2.65 6.67 14.69
N PHE A 304 3.64 6.43 15.54
CA PHE A 304 4.80 5.60 15.20
C PHE A 304 4.60 4.17 15.72
N ILE A 305 4.83 3.20 14.84
CA ILE A 305 4.89 1.78 15.16
C ILE A 305 6.28 1.28 14.79
N ALA A 306 7.10 0.99 15.78
CA ALA A 306 8.41 0.40 15.58
C ALA A 306 8.32 -1.12 15.71
N SER A 307 9.16 -1.83 14.97
CA SER A 307 9.20 -3.29 14.89
C SER A 307 10.64 -3.77 14.92
N GLY A 308 10.90 -4.87 15.64
CA GLY A 308 12.20 -5.51 15.68
C GLY A 308 12.13 -6.96 16.13
N ALA A 309 13.13 -7.75 15.75
CA ALA A 309 13.26 -9.13 16.24
C ALA A 309 13.86 -9.16 17.65
N PHE A 310 14.81 -8.27 17.93
CA PHE A 310 15.50 -8.17 19.22
C PHE A 310 16.19 -9.48 19.62
N HIS A 311 16.78 -10.19 18.64
CA HIS A 311 17.58 -11.40 18.89
C HIS A 311 18.98 -11.06 19.42
N LEU A 312 19.59 -9.99 18.89
CA LEU A 312 20.97 -9.57 19.21
C LEU A 312 21.04 -8.30 20.07
N SER A 313 19.90 -7.65 20.29
CA SER A 313 19.76 -6.43 21.08
C SER A 313 18.46 -6.52 21.88
N LYS A 314 18.35 -5.72 22.93
CA LYS A 314 17.15 -5.60 23.74
C LYS A 314 16.52 -4.23 23.53
N PRO A 315 15.20 -4.08 23.76
CA PRO A 315 14.57 -2.75 23.77
C PRO A 315 15.22 -1.75 24.73
N SER A 316 15.88 -2.24 25.78
CA SER A 316 16.66 -1.42 26.73
C SER A 316 17.92 -0.80 26.14
N ASP A 317 18.39 -1.29 24.99
CA ASP A 317 19.61 -0.82 24.33
C ASP A 317 19.36 0.39 23.42
N LEU A 318 18.08 0.70 23.14
CA LEU A 318 17.68 1.98 22.55
C LEU A 318 18.02 3.14 23.48
N ILE A 319 18.23 4.34 22.93
CA ILE A 319 18.49 5.53 23.75
C ILE A 319 17.30 5.81 24.70
N PRO A 320 17.53 6.25 25.95
CA PRO A 320 16.47 6.45 26.95
C PRO A 320 15.33 7.36 26.46
N GLU A 321 15.65 8.40 25.70
CA GLU A 321 14.71 9.35 25.13
C GLU A 321 13.71 8.66 24.20
N LEU A 322 14.21 7.81 23.30
CA LEU A 322 13.39 7.06 22.36
C LEU A 322 12.54 6.00 23.08
N GLN A 323 13.10 5.33 24.09
CA GLN A 323 12.33 4.38 24.92
C GLN A 323 11.11 5.04 25.58
N GLY A 324 11.27 6.26 26.09
CA GLY A 324 10.17 7.04 26.68
C GLY A 324 9.06 7.37 25.69
N ARG A 325 9.38 7.45 24.39
CA ARG A 325 8.43 7.74 23.32
C ARG A 325 7.70 6.51 22.77
N PHE A 326 8.11 5.28 23.11
CA PHE A 326 7.42 4.02 22.77
C PHE A 326 6.84 3.32 24.02
N PRO A 327 5.79 3.88 24.65
CA PRO A 327 5.25 3.38 25.91
C PRO A 327 4.51 2.04 25.78
N ILE A 328 3.94 1.74 24.61
CA ILE A 328 3.24 0.46 24.39
C ILE A 328 4.27 -0.54 23.84
N ARG A 329 4.58 -1.56 24.63
CA ARG A 329 5.43 -2.68 24.20
C ARG A 329 4.58 -3.92 24.05
N VAL A 330 4.69 -4.59 22.92
CA VAL A 330 3.92 -5.81 22.65
C VAL A 330 4.77 -6.86 21.98
N GLU A 331 4.71 -8.07 22.52
CA GLU A 331 5.38 -9.24 21.98
C GLU A 331 4.42 -10.02 21.08
N LEU A 332 4.95 -10.43 19.92
CA LEU A 332 4.30 -11.29 18.95
C LEU A 332 4.94 -12.67 19.01
N GLU A 333 4.08 -13.69 18.99
CA GLU A 333 4.45 -15.08 19.20
C GLU A 333 4.84 -15.73 17.86
N SER A 334 5.73 -16.72 17.88
CA SER A 334 6.03 -17.55 16.72
C SER A 334 4.78 -18.27 16.24
N LEU A 335 4.67 -18.49 14.92
CA LEU A 335 3.53 -19.18 14.32
C LEU A 335 3.71 -20.69 14.36
N SER A 336 2.66 -21.40 14.71
CA SER A 336 2.57 -22.86 14.70
C SER A 336 2.11 -23.41 13.32
N VAL A 337 2.15 -24.73 13.14
CA VAL A 337 1.56 -25.40 11.98
C VAL A 337 0.07 -25.09 11.87
N GLN A 338 -0.65 -25.08 12.99
CA GLN A 338 -2.08 -24.75 13.02
C GLN A 338 -2.34 -23.30 12.59
N ASP A 339 -1.45 -22.37 12.96
CA ASP A 339 -1.54 -21.00 12.49
C ASP A 339 -1.31 -20.90 10.97
N PHE A 340 -0.37 -21.67 10.42
CA PHE A 340 -0.15 -21.73 8.98
C PHE A 340 -1.36 -22.31 8.22
N GLU A 341 -1.98 -23.37 8.73
CA GLU A 341 -3.24 -23.91 8.18
C GLU A 341 -4.35 -22.83 8.18
N ALA A 342 -4.50 -22.12 9.29
CA ALA A 342 -5.48 -21.04 9.42
C ALA A 342 -5.15 -19.86 8.48
N ILE A 343 -3.88 -19.49 8.31
CA ILE A 343 -3.46 -18.44 7.36
C ILE A 343 -3.86 -18.82 5.93
N LEU A 344 -3.67 -20.10 5.56
CA LEU A 344 -4.02 -20.63 4.25
C LEU A 344 -5.53 -20.70 4.00
N THR A 345 -6.40 -20.67 5.01
CA THR A 345 -7.84 -20.96 4.85
C THR A 345 -8.78 -19.87 5.35
N GLN A 346 -8.52 -19.34 6.54
CA GLN A 346 -9.48 -18.51 7.29
C GLN A 346 -9.39 -17.04 6.90
N THR A 347 -8.25 -16.57 6.38
CA THR A 347 -8.11 -15.17 5.97
C THR A 347 -8.92 -14.86 4.70
N ASP A 348 -9.45 -13.64 4.58
CA ASP A 348 -10.34 -13.25 3.47
C ASP A 348 -9.72 -13.48 2.09
N ALA A 349 -8.44 -13.14 1.96
CA ALA A 349 -7.65 -13.29 0.75
C ALA A 349 -6.46 -14.23 1.01
N SER A 350 -6.73 -15.44 1.51
CA SER A 350 -5.70 -16.45 1.73
C SER A 350 -5.05 -16.88 0.41
N LEU A 351 -3.83 -17.43 0.49
CA LEU A 351 -3.10 -17.89 -0.70
C LEU A 351 -3.91 -18.93 -1.50
N THR A 352 -4.56 -19.88 -0.82
CA THR A 352 -5.40 -20.88 -1.49
C THR A 352 -6.50 -20.23 -2.32
N LYS A 353 -7.26 -19.27 -1.75
CA LYS A 353 -8.31 -18.53 -2.45
C LYS A 353 -7.76 -17.72 -3.63
N GLN A 354 -6.58 -17.13 -3.47
CA GLN A 354 -5.91 -16.38 -4.55
C GLN A 354 -5.57 -17.30 -5.73
N TYR A 355 -4.91 -18.45 -5.50
CA TYR A 355 -4.57 -19.38 -6.58
C TYR A 355 -5.80 -20.05 -7.19
N GLN A 356 -6.83 -20.36 -6.39
CA GLN A 356 -8.12 -20.83 -6.91
C GLN A 356 -8.73 -19.81 -7.87
N ALA A 357 -8.75 -18.52 -7.50
CA ALA A 357 -9.27 -17.47 -8.36
C ALA A 357 -8.42 -17.27 -9.63
N LEU A 358 -7.10 -17.34 -9.51
CA LEU A 358 -6.18 -17.20 -10.65
C LEU A 358 -6.36 -18.34 -11.66
N LEU A 359 -6.33 -19.59 -11.22
CA LEU A 359 -6.47 -20.74 -12.12
C LEU A 359 -7.87 -20.90 -12.69
N ASN A 360 -8.89 -20.42 -11.97
CA ASN A 360 -10.25 -20.34 -12.50
C ASN A 360 -10.37 -19.38 -13.70
N THR A 361 -9.42 -18.45 -13.91
CA THR A 361 -9.40 -17.62 -15.14
C THR A 361 -9.07 -18.43 -16.40
N GLU A 362 -8.45 -19.60 -16.24
CA GLU A 362 -8.18 -20.57 -17.31
C GLU A 362 -9.11 -21.79 -17.22
N GLU A 363 -10.24 -21.65 -16.52
CA GLU A 363 -11.25 -22.70 -16.33
C GLU A 363 -10.73 -23.97 -15.63
N VAL A 364 -9.64 -23.84 -14.85
CA VAL A 364 -9.13 -24.92 -13.99
C VAL A 364 -9.73 -24.76 -12.59
N ASN A 365 -10.53 -25.73 -12.16
CA ASN A 365 -11.12 -25.74 -10.82
C ASN A 365 -10.16 -26.36 -9.81
N LEU A 366 -9.39 -25.51 -9.11
CA LEU A 366 -8.46 -25.95 -8.06
C LEU A 366 -9.20 -26.16 -6.72
N VAL A 367 -9.04 -27.33 -6.10
CA VAL A 367 -9.63 -27.65 -4.80
C VAL A 367 -8.54 -28.09 -3.84
N PHE A 368 -8.38 -27.38 -2.72
CA PHE A 368 -7.46 -27.81 -1.65
C PHE A 368 -8.20 -28.69 -0.64
N ALA A 369 -7.76 -29.94 -0.50
CA ALA A 369 -8.28 -30.84 0.53
C ALA A 369 -7.66 -30.50 1.90
N PRO A 370 -8.38 -30.72 3.03
CA PRO A 370 -7.90 -30.33 4.35
C PRO A 370 -6.55 -30.96 4.74
N ASP A 371 -6.31 -32.21 4.33
CA ASP A 371 -5.05 -32.92 4.53
C ASP A 371 -3.91 -32.34 3.67
N GLY A 372 -4.20 -31.92 2.44
CA GLY A 372 -3.24 -31.20 1.60
C GLY A 372 -2.80 -29.86 2.20
N ILE A 373 -3.74 -29.10 2.76
CA ILE A 373 -3.45 -27.82 3.43
C ILE A 373 -2.56 -28.04 4.66
N ARG A 374 -2.90 -29.03 5.49
CA ARG A 374 -2.10 -29.42 6.64
C ARG A 374 -0.70 -29.83 6.22
N ARG A 375 -0.58 -30.63 5.16
CA ARG A 375 0.71 -31.09 4.67
C ARG A 375 1.60 -29.93 4.19
N LEU A 376 1.02 -28.95 3.49
CA LEU A 376 1.72 -27.72 3.10
C LEU A 376 2.21 -26.91 4.31
N ALA A 377 1.36 -26.76 5.33
CA ALA A 377 1.71 -26.08 6.56
C ALA A 377 2.87 -26.79 7.30
N GLU A 378 2.84 -28.11 7.39
CA GLU A 378 3.89 -28.93 7.99
C GLU A 378 5.23 -28.80 7.25
N ILE A 379 5.20 -28.84 5.90
CA ILE A 379 6.41 -28.65 5.08
C ILE A 379 6.98 -27.24 5.30
N ALA A 380 6.16 -26.20 5.21
CA ALA A 380 6.61 -24.82 5.41
C ALA A 380 7.21 -24.62 6.83
N PHE A 381 6.60 -25.21 7.85
CA PHE A 381 7.13 -25.17 9.21
C PHE A 381 8.46 -25.91 9.33
N SER A 382 8.56 -27.13 8.78
CA SER A 382 9.80 -27.92 8.83
C SER A 382 10.97 -27.23 8.11
N VAL A 383 10.73 -26.59 6.97
CA VAL A 383 11.78 -25.84 6.25
C VAL A 383 12.25 -24.64 7.07
N ASN A 384 11.34 -23.95 7.76
CA ASN A 384 11.69 -22.84 8.67
C ASN A 384 12.55 -23.31 9.85
N GLU A 385 12.35 -24.52 10.38
CA GLU A 385 13.17 -25.07 11.46
C GLU A 385 14.55 -25.53 10.99
N LYS A 386 14.65 -26.13 9.81
CA LYS A 386 15.90 -26.71 9.29
C LYS A 386 16.84 -25.69 8.65
N VAL A 387 16.29 -24.64 8.03
CA VAL A 387 17.08 -23.71 7.20
C VAL A 387 17.18 -22.33 7.87
N GLU A 388 16.23 -21.45 7.56
CA GLU A 388 16.13 -20.10 8.08
C GLU A 388 14.65 -19.81 8.29
N ASN A 389 14.29 -19.36 9.50
CA ASN A 389 12.91 -19.09 9.81
C ASN A 389 12.50 -17.72 9.25
N ILE A 390 11.80 -17.74 8.12
CA ILE A 390 11.20 -16.54 7.50
C ILE A 390 9.70 -16.38 7.85
N GLY A 391 9.21 -17.19 8.80
CA GLY A 391 7.83 -17.22 9.28
C GLY A 391 6.82 -17.59 8.19
N ALA A 392 5.65 -16.94 8.19
CA ALA A 392 4.59 -17.21 7.22
C ALA A 392 4.97 -16.89 5.77
N ARG A 393 6.08 -16.16 5.52
CA ARG A 393 6.56 -15.90 4.16
C ARG A 393 6.93 -17.19 3.43
N ARG A 394 7.32 -18.24 4.16
CA ARG A 394 7.62 -19.57 3.61
C ARG A 394 6.44 -20.20 2.88
N LEU A 395 5.20 -19.87 3.28
CA LEU A 395 4.00 -20.38 2.60
C LEU A 395 3.91 -19.93 1.14
N TYR A 396 4.49 -18.78 0.79
CA TYR A 396 4.49 -18.28 -0.59
C TYR A 396 5.40 -19.14 -1.49
N THR A 397 6.65 -19.36 -1.10
CA THR A 397 7.60 -20.15 -1.88
C THR A 397 7.16 -21.61 -1.99
N VAL A 398 6.65 -22.17 -0.90
CA VAL A 398 6.09 -23.53 -0.87
C VAL A 398 4.87 -23.66 -1.80
N MET A 399 3.93 -22.70 -1.78
CA MET A 399 2.74 -22.71 -2.65
C MET A 399 3.10 -22.51 -4.12
N GLU A 400 4.01 -21.58 -4.44
CA GLU A 400 4.44 -21.32 -5.81
C GLU A 400 5.08 -22.58 -6.40
N ARG A 401 5.99 -23.22 -5.65
CA ARG A 401 6.65 -24.44 -6.09
C ARG A 401 5.69 -25.63 -6.24
N LEU A 402 4.66 -25.73 -5.39
CA LEU A 402 3.61 -26.75 -5.50
C LEU A 402 2.83 -26.63 -6.81
N LEU A 403 2.52 -25.39 -7.21
CA LEU A 403 1.61 -25.09 -8.31
C LEU A 403 2.32 -24.74 -9.62
N GLU A 404 3.65 -24.66 -9.65
CA GLU A 404 4.46 -24.26 -10.80
C GLU A 404 4.05 -25.00 -12.09
N ASP A 405 4.07 -26.34 -12.07
CA ASP A 405 3.71 -27.17 -13.23
C ASP A 405 2.24 -27.01 -13.63
N LEU A 406 1.34 -26.89 -12.64
CA LEU A 406 -0.09 -26.71 -12.90
C LEU A 406 -0.36 -25.35 -13.53
N SER A 407 0.28 -24.30 -13.02
CA SER A 407 0.20 -22.93 -13.53
C SER A 407 0.75 -22.85 -14.96
N PHE A 408 1.84 -23.54 -15.25
CA PHE A 408 2.41 -23.59 -16.60
C PHE A 408 1.52 -24.34 -17.61
N HIS A 409 0.78 -25.36 -17.17
CA HIS A 409 -0.08 -26.19 -18.02
C HIS A 409 -1.57 -25.86 -17.94
N ALA A 410 -1.96 -24.83 -17.20
CA ALA A 410 -3.36 -24.48 -16.95
C ALA A 410 -4.16 -24.29 -18.25
N SER A 411 -3.58 -23.60 -19.24
CA SER A 411 -4.22 -23.37 -20.55
C SER A 411 -4.57 -24.64 -21.33
N LYS A 412 -3.86 -25.75 -21.06
CA LYS A 412 -4.13 -27.07 -21.66
C LYS A 412 -5.08 -27.92 -20.82
N SER A 413 -5.34 -27.50 -19.58
CA SER A 413 -6.13 -28.23 -18.58
C SER A 413 -7.50 -27.57 -18.35
N SER A 414 -7.96 -26.72 -19.28
CA SER A 414 -9.26 -26.05 -19.22
C SER A 414 -10.39 -27.08 -19.06
N GLY A 415 -11.27 -26.84 -18.09
CA GLY A 415 -12.37 -27.72 -17.72
C GLY A 415 -12.00 -28.83 -16.73
N GLU A 416 -10.74 -28.98 -16.33
CA GLU A 416 -10.32 -29.97 -15.34
C GLU A 416 -10.52 -29.47 -13.90
N THR A 417 -10.82 -30.42 -13.00
CA THR A 417 -10.79 -30.18 -11.56
C THR A 417 -9.55 -30.85 -10.98
N VAL A 418 -8.69 -30.05 -10.36
CA VAL A 418 -7.46 -30.53 -9.74
C VAL A 418 -7.60 -30.45 -8.23
N THR A 419 -7.53 -31.60 -7.56
CA THR A 419 -7.57 -31.69 -6.10
C THR A 419 -6.16 -31.78 -5.54
N ILE A 420 -5.82 -30.85 -4.65
CA ILE A 420 -4.56 -30.83 -3.90
C ILE A 420 -4.78 -31.52 -2.56
N ASP A 421 -4.46 -32.81 -2.50
CA ASP A 421 -4.45 -33.63 -1.29
C ASP A 421 -3.01 -33.82 -0.75
N ALA A 422 -2.86 -34.55 0.36
CA ALA A 422 -1.53 -34.79 0.93
C ALA A 422 -0.58 -35.52 -0.05
N ALA A 423 -1.10 -36.44 -0.86
CA ALA A 423 -0.29 -37.20 -1.81
C ALA A 423 0.26 -36.32 -2.94
N TYR A 424 -0.56 -35.41 -3.47
CA TYR A 424 -0.14 -34.41 -4.45
C TYR A 424 0.98 -33.52 -3.88
N VAL A 425 0.80 -33.06 -2.63
CA VAL A 425 1.79 -32.22 -1.95
C VAL A 425 3.12 -32.96 -1.77
N ASP A 426 3.09 -34.21 -1.30
CA ASP A 426 4.29 -35.02 -1.12
C ASP A 426 4.99 -35.36 -2.44
N GLN A 427 4.24 -35.65 -3.50
CA GLN A 427 4.81 -35.91 -4.82
C GLN A 427 5.59 -34.70 -5.36
N ARG A 428 5.12 -33.48 -5.09
CA ARG A 428 5.72 -32.24 -5.61
C ARG A 428 6.82 -31.69 -4.71
N LEU A 429 6.69 -31.83 -3.40
CA LEU A 429 7.53 -31.15 -2.41
C LEU A 429 8.32 -32.09 -1.50
N GLY A 430 8.01 -33.38 -1.47
CA GLY A 430 8.60 -34.34 -0.52
C GLY A 430 10.12 -34.39 -0.58
N ASP A 431 10.70 -34.49 -1.78
CA ASP A 431 12.14 -34.54 -1.99
C ASP A 431 12.84 -33.21 -1.60
N LEU A 432 12.16 -32.08 -1.82
CA LEU A 432 12.68 -30.74 -1.50
C LEU A 432 12.72 -30.52 0.01
N ALA A 433 11.67 -30.91 0.74
CA ALA A 433 11.58 -30.77 2.19
C ALA A 433 12.55 -31.71 2.96
N GLY A 434 12.97 -32.80 2.32
CA GLY A 434 13.93 -33.76 2.87
C GLY A 434 15.39 -33.31 2.77
N ASN A 435 15.73 -32.45 1.80
CA ASN A 435 17.10 -32.03 1.51
C ASN A 435 17.32 -30.54 1.86
N GLU A 436 18.16 -30.28 2.86
CA GLU A 436 18.44 -28.92 3.36
C GLU A 436 19.11 -28.01 2.30
N ASP A 437 20.00 -28.57 1.48
CA ASP A 437 20.70 -27.80 0.45
C ASP A 437 19.73 -27.38 -0.66
N LEU A 438 18.90 -28.31 -1.14
CA LEU A 438 17.85 -28.00 -2.13
C LEU A 438 16.82 -27.02 -1.57
N SER A 439 16.41 -27.20 -0.31
CA SER A 439 15.51 -26.26 0.38
C SER A 439 16.08 -24.85 0.39
N ARG A 440 17.37 -24.65 0.70
CA ARG A 440 18.01 -23.32 0.72
C ARG A 440 17.93 -22.55 -0.60
N TYR A 441 17.96 -23.25 -1.73
CA TYR A 441 17.96 -22.61 -3.05
C TYR A 441 16.56 -22.50 -3.68
N VAL A 442 15.64 -23.40 -3.34
CA VAL A 442 14.34 -23.53 -4.01
C VAL A 442 13.17 -23.05 -3.16
N LEU A 443 13.23 -23.21 -1.83
CA LEU A 443 12.12 -22.95 -0.91
C LEU A 443 12.45 -21.87 0.08
#